data_AF-A0A4Q8TT41-F1
#
_entry.id   AF-A0A4Q8TT41-F1
#
_cell.length_a   1.000
_cell.length_b   1.000
_cell.length_c   1.000
_cell.angle_alpha   90.00
_cell.angle_beta   90.00
_cell.angle_gamma   90.00
#
_symmetry.space_group_name_H-M   'P 1'
#
loop_
_entity.id
_entity.type
_entity.pdbx_description
1 polymer ?
#
loop_
_entity_poly.entity_id
_entity_poly.type
_entity_poly.pdbx_seq_one_letter_code
_entity_poly.pdbx_strand_id
1 'polypeptide(L)'
;MPKRLDARSKVRIEASTLNVYSQDLLETLEKRDDIKVILITRSLSEVAESWHNQMLKASFIEEGTTLSDLLCSSSTSGLKNYREMLAHGNLIDKWITKLGHKRVFVMDCTELKNNSLRIAALLDKFFDCKLELPEVVPVSNVYSSPRNQLLYKFVRTSFFKRIWYSIESNFPYLRKIRIFLREKILLKKSVKQKEFEIKNHSWLINEENIARDMIVKNRNVWRES
;
A
#
# COMPACT_ATOMS: atom_id res chain seq x y z
N MET A 1 31.53 -10.86 -3.73
CA MET A 1 30.58 -11.48 -2.78
C MET A 1 29.83 -10.35 -2.08
N PRO A 2 28.48 -10.39 -2.01
CA PRO A 2 27.72 -9.36 -1.30
C PRO A 2 28.11 -9.35 0.18
N LYS A 3 28.36 -8.16 0.73
CA LYS A 3 28.76 -7.95 2.12
C LYS A 3 27.62 -8.43 3.02
N ARG A 4 27.89 -9.36 3.95
CA ARG A 4 26.89 -9.78 4.94
C ARG A 4 26.51 -8.56 5.78
N LEU A 5 25.20 -8.36 5.96
CA LEU A 5 24.68 -7.33 6.85
C LEU A 5 25.05 -7.70 8.29
N ASP A 6 25.72 -6.81 9.02
CA ASP A 6 25.95 -7.00 10.44
C ASP A 6 24.61 -7.08 11.17
N ALA A 7 24.47 -7.96 12.16
CA ALA A 7 23.24 -8.17 12.93
C ALA A 7 22.72 -6.89 13.63
N ARG A 8 23.51 -5.80 13.69
CA ARG A 8 23.13 -4.49 14.24
C ARG A 8 22.78 -3.44 13.17
N SER A 9 22.92 -3.75 11.90
CA SER A 9 22.63 -2.80 10.82
C SER A 9 21.12 -2.75 10.55
N LYS A 10 20.51 -1.57 10.76
CA LYS A 10 19.10 -1.35 10.46
C LYS A 10 18.89 -1.44 8.95
N VAL A 11 18.16 -2.46 8.49
CA VAL A 11 17.71 -2.56 7.10
C VAL A 11 16.74 -1.42 6.83
N ARG A 12 17.00 -0.62 5.79
CA ARG A 12 16.08 0.41 5.31
C ARG A 12 15.25 -0.15 4.18
N ILE A 13 13.94 0.06 4.25
CA ILE A 13 12.98 -0.42 3.25
C ILE A 13 12.28 0.80 2.65
N GLU A 14 12.24 0.85 1.33
CA GLU A 14 11.43 1.78 0.56
C GLU A 14 10.42 0.97 -0.26
N ALA A 15 9.18 1.46 -0.32
CA ALA A 15 8.12 0.81 -1.08
C ALA A 15 7.37 1.84 -1.93
N SER A 16 7.34 1.60 -3.25
CA SER A 16 6.60 2.40 -4.22
C SER A 16 6.15 1.51 -5.36
N THR A 17 4.89 1.67 -5.77
CA THR A 17 4.31 0.93 -6.90
C THR A 17 4.84 1.43 -8.24
N LEU A 18 5.35 2.66 -8.31
CA LEU A 18 5.86 3.26 -9.55
C LEU A 18 7.28 2.81 -9.86
N ASN A 19 8.04 2.39 -8.84
CA ASN A 19 9.44 2.00 -8.98
C ASN A 19 9.63 0.87 -9.99
N VAL A 20 8.69 -0.06 -10.10
CA VAL A 20 8.76 -1.20 -11.04
C VAL A 20 8.80 -0.77 -12.52
N TYR A 21 8.28 0.41 -12.84
CA TYR A 21 8.23 0.96 -14.19
C TYR A 21 9.41 1.90 -14.51
N SER A 22 10.22 2.28 -13.51
CA SER A 22 11.31 3.24 -13.68
C SER A 22 12.56 2.56 -14.26
N GLN A 23 12.93 2.96 -15.48
CA GLN A 23 14.17 2.50 -16.12
C GLN A 23 15.40 3.04 -15.40
N ASP A 24 15.42 4.34 -15.08
CA ASP A 24 16.55 4.99 -14.41
C ASP A 24 16.86 4.37 -13.05
N LEU A 25 15.81 3.98 -12.30
CA LEU A 25 15.98 3.26 -11.05
C LEU A 25 16.63 1.90 -11.28
N LEU A 26 16.15 1.12 -12.27
CA LEU A 26 16.72 -0.18 -12.58
C LEU A 26 18.21 -0.09 -12.93
N GLU A 27 18.59 0.88 -13.76
CA GLU A 27 19.99 1.12 -14.14
C GLU A 27 20.85 1.60 -12.97
N THR A 28 20.27 2.38 -12.06
CA THR A 28 20.94 2.79 -10.82
C THR A 28 21.18 1.60 -9.90
N LEU A 29 20.19 0.72 -9.76
CA LEU A 29 20.27 -0.47 -8.91
C LEU A 29 21.17 -1.56 -9.50
N GLU A 30 21.28 -1.65 -10.82
CA GLU A 30 22.24 -2.52 -11.52
C GLU A 30 23.67 -2.24 -11.02
N LYS A 31 24.01 -0.97 -10.77
CA LYS A 31 25.33 -0.55 -10.28
C LYS A 31 25.52 -0.71 -8.76
N ARG A 32 24.48 -1.11 -8.01
CA ARG A 32 24.47 -1.16 -6.54
C ARG A 32 24.18 -2.57 -6.00
N ASP A 33 25.22 -3.37 -5.83
CA ASP A 33 25.11 -4.78 -5.43
C ASP A 33 24.62 -5.04 -4.00
N ASP A 34 24.59 -4.01 -3.16
CA ASP A 34 24.11 -4.06 -1.79
C ASP A 34 22.58 -4.05 -1.69
N ILE A 35 21.87 -3.64 -2.75
CA ILE A 35 20.41 -3.52 -2.75
C ILE A 35 19.75 -4.78 -3.28
N LYS A 36 18.75 -5.24 -2.52
CA LYS A 36 17.81 -6.30 -2.89
C LYS A 36 16.45 -5.69 -3.22
N VAL A 37 15.74 -6.31 -4.16
CA VAL A 37 14.44 -5.87 -4.67
C VAL A 37 13.39 -6.91 -4.34
N ILE A 38 12.24 -6.46 -3.86
CA ILE A 38 11.06 -7.29 -3.63
C ILE A 38 9.98 -6.85 -4.61
N LEU A 39 9.51 -7.78 -5.44
CA LEU A 39 8.39 -7.59 -6.36
C LEU A 39 7.17 -8.32 -5.82
N ILE A 40 6.09 -7.58 -5.55
CA ILE A 40 4.82 -8.14 -5.07
C ILE A 40 3.84 -8.19 -6.23
N THR A 41 3.42 -9.39 -6.62
CA THR A 41 2.53 -9.63 -7.76
C THR A 41 1.11 -9.88 -7.31
N ARG A 42 0.17 -9.69 -8.23
CA ARG A 42 -1.26 -10.00 -8.08
C ARG A 42 -1.75 -10.59 -9.39
N SER A 43 -2.94 -11.19 -9.39
CA SER A 43 -3.57 -11.62 -10.63
C SER A 43 -3.80 -10.42 -11.56
N LEU A 44 -3.72 -10.66 -12.87
CA LEU A 44 -3.90 -9.63 -13.89
C LEU A 44 -5.24 -8.88 -13.75
N SER A 45 -6.31 -9.63 -13.45
CA SER A 45 -7.64 -9.08 -13.22
C SER A 45 -7.66 -8.14 -12.00
N GLU A 46 -7.07 -8.55 -10.87
CA GLU A 46 -7.00 -7.72 -9.68
C GLU A 46 -6.20 -6.43 -9.90
N VAL A 47 -5.12 -6.50 -10.67
CA VAL A 47 -4.31 -5.32 -11.02
C VAL A 47 -5.13 -4.34 -11.85
N ALA A 48 -5.77 -4.82 -12.91
CA ALA A 48 -6.59 -3.99 -13.80
C ALA A 48 -7.78 -3.35 -13.08
N GLU A 49 -8.50 -4.13 -12.25
CA GLU A 49 -9.60 -3.63 -11.43
C GLU A 49 -9.12 -2.61 -10.39
N SER A 50 -8.00 -2.89 -9.71
CA SER A 50 -7.44 -1.96 -8.72
C SER A 50 -7.07 -0.63 -9.35
N TRP A 51 -6.42 -0.66 -10.52
CA TRP A 51 -6.03 0.55 -11.25
C TRP A 51 -7.24 1.34 -11.73
N HIS A 52 -8.22 0.67 -12.34
CA HIS A 52 -9.46 1.29 -12.78
C HIS A 52 -10.19 2.00 -11.62
N ASN A 53 -10.29 1.34 -10.47
CA ASN A 53 -10.89 1.95 -9.28
C ASN A 53 -10.09 3.15 -8.74
N GLN A 54 -8.76 3.19 -8.93
CA GLN A 54 -7.94 4.36 -8.57
C GLN A 54 -8.20 5.51 -9.54
N MET A 55 -8.26 5.23 -10.84
CA MET A 55 -8.52 6.24 -11.87
C MET A 55 -9.91 6.87 -11.74
N LEU A 56 -10.94 6.07 -11.44
CA LEU A 56 -12.28 6.57 -11.12
C LEU A 56 -12.26 7.50 -9.89
N LYS A 57 -11.56 7.10 -8.81
CA LYS A 57 -11.47 7.91 -7.58
C LYS A 57 -10.69 9.20 -7.76
N ALA A 58 -9.72 9.20 -8.66
CA ALA A 58 -8.93 10.37 -9.03
C ALA A 58 -9.61 11.21 -10.13
N SER A 59 -10.81 10.83 -10.58
CA SER A 59 -11.58 11.52 -11.62
C SER A 59 -10.84 11.63 -12.97
N PHE A 60 -9.91 10.71 -13.25
CA PHE A 60 -9.26 10.60 -14.57
C PHE A 60 -10.12 9.87 -15.60
N ILE A 61 -11.16 9.17 -15.14
CA ILE A 61 -12.11 8.43 -15.97
C ILE A 61 -13.51 8.82 -15.50
N GLU A 62 -14.43 8.97 -16.44
CA GLU A 62 -15.81 9.36 -16.15
C GLU A 62 -16.52 8.31 -15.28
N GLU A 63 -17.36 8.80 -14.39
CA GLU A 63 -18.17 7.94 -13.53
C GLU A 63 -19.16 7.16 -14.39
N GLY A 64 -19.06 5.83 -14.41
CA GLY A 64 -19.87 4.95 -15.24
C GLY A 64 -19.12 4.26 -16.38
N THR A 65 -17.91 4.73 -16.74
CA THR A 65 -17.04 3.97 -17.64
C THR A 65 -16.64 2.66 -16.98
N THR A 66 -16.89 1.53 -17.64
CA THR A 66 -16.50 0.22 -17.11
C THR A 66 -15.08 -0.16 -17.53
N LEU A 67 -14.46 -1.11 -16.80
CA LEU A 67 -13.18 -1.69 -17.21
C LEU A 67 -13.28 -2.33 -18.61
N SER A 68 -14.41 -2.96 -18.94
CA SER A 68 -14.65 -3.55 -20.26
C SER A 68 -14.62 -2.49 -21.35
N ASP A 69 -15.28 -1.36 -21.13
CA ASP A 69 -15.34 -0.26 -22.12
C ASP A 69 -13.93 0.25 -22.44
N LEU A 70 -13.07 0.38 -21.42
CA LEU A 70 -11.69 0.85 -21.59
C LEU A 70 -10.82 -0.17 -22.34
N LEU A 71 -10.93 -1.45 -22.00
CA LEU A 71 -10.17 -2.53 -22.64
C LEU A 71 -10.59 -2.73 -24.11
N CYS A 72 -11.85 -2.47 -24.43
CA CYS A 72 -12.39 -2.55 -25.79
C CYS A 72 -12.32 -1.22 -26.56
N SER A 73 -11.98 -0.10 -25.90
CA SER A 73 -11.89 1.19 -26.57
C SER A 73 -10.74 1.21 -27.58
N SER A 74 -10.93 1.86 -28.73
CA SER A 74 -9.85 2.10 -29.70
C SER A 74 -8.92 3.26 -29.30
N SER A 75 -9.20 3.92 -28.17
CA SER A 75 -8.44 5.05 -27.68
C SER A 75 -7.08 4.60 -27.12
N THR A 76 -6.00 5.12 -27.71
CA THR A 76 -4.62 4.64 -27.47
C THR A 76 -4.04 5.08 -26.14
N SER A 77 -4.47 6.22 -25.59
CA SER A 77 -3.88 6.81 -24.38
C SER A 77 -4.26 6.08 -23.10
N GLY A 78 -5.54 5.73 -22.92
CA GLY A 78 -6.02 4.97 -21.77
C GLY A 78 -5.46 3.54 -21.77
N LEU A 79 -5.51 2.87 -22.92
CA LEU A 79 -5.05 1.49 -23.09
C LEU A 79 -3.55 1.30 -22.83
N LYS A 80 -2.71 2.30 -23.09
CA LYS A 80 -1.26 2.18 -22.94
C LYS A 80 -0.88 1.78 -21.51
N ASN A 81 -1.42 2.47 -20.51
CA ASN A 81 -1.12 2.19 -19.10
C ASN A 81 -1.64 0.80 -18.69
N TYR A 82 -2.84 0.41 -19.11
CA TYR A 82 -3.37 -0.93 -18.84
C TYR A 82 -2.52 -2.02 -19.48
N ARG A 83 -2.06 -1.84 -20.73
CA ARG A 83 -1.17 -2.80 -21.41
C ARG A 83 0.16 -2.94 -20.68
N GLU A 84 0.77 -1.84 -20.28
CA GLU A 84 2.02 -1.85 -19.51
C GLU A 84 1.86 -2.57 -18.16
N MET A 85 0.74 -2.37 -17.46
CA MET A 85 0.44 -3.08 -16.21
C MET A 85 0.16 -4.57 -16.42
N LEU A 86 -0.57 -4.92 -17.49
CA LEU A 86 -0.86 -6.31 -17.82
C LEU A 86 0.40 -7.07 -18.29
N ALA A 87 1.40 -6.36 -18.80
CA ALA A 87 2.72 -6.91 -19.15
C ALA A 87 3.66 -7.09 -17.94
N HIS A 88 3.15 -7.21 -16.70
CA HIS A 88 3.98 -7.34 -15.49
C HIS A 88 4.95 -8.54 -15.53
N GLY A 89 4.64 -9.62 -16.25
CA GLY A 89 5.58 -10.73 -16.47
C GLY A 89 6.88 -10.24 -17.13
N ASN A 90 6.77 -9.48 -18.22
CA ASN A 90 7.93 -8.89 -18.91
C ASN A 90 8.71 -7.93 -17.99
N LEU A 91 8.01 -7.21 -17.11
CA LEU A 91 8.66 -6.35 -16.12
C LEU A 91 9.47 -7.19 -15.12
N ILE A 92 8.87 -8.24 -14.55
CA ILE A 92 9.57 -9.14 -13.63
C ILE A 92 10.82 -9.74 -14.29
N ASP A 93 10.68 -10.25 -15.51
CA ASP A 93 11.79 -10.83 -16.27
C ASP A 93 12.90 -9.81 -16.53
N LYS A 94 12.53 -8.57 -16.86
CA LYS A 94 13.48 -7.47 -17.04
C LYS A 94 14.28 -7.20 -15.76
N TRP A 95 13.62 -7.12 -14.61
CA TRP A 95 14.28 -6.89 -13.32
C TRP A 95 15.20 -8.06 -12.94
N ILE A 96 14.74 -9.30 -13.12
CA ILE A 96 15.53 -10.51 -12.84
C ILE A 96 16.73 -10.60 -13.77
N THR A 97 16.55 -10.35 -15.07
CA THR A 97 17.64 -10.38 -16.06
C THR A 97 18.72 -9.35 -15.72
N LYS A 98 18.30 -8.16 -15.28
CA LYS A 98 19.23 -7.07 -14.98
C LYS A 98 19.94 -7.18 -13.63
N LEU A 99 19.26 -7.62 -12.59
CA LEU A 99 19.83 -7.66 -11.23
C LEU A 99 20.26 -9.08 -10.79
N GLY A 100 19.76 -10.10 -11.47
CA GLY A 100 19.98 -11.52 -11.14
C GLY A 100 19.03 -12.07 -10.06
N HIS A 101 18.80 -13.38 -10.11
CA HIS A 101 17.89 -14.11 -9.21
C HIS A 101 18.23 -14.00 -7.72
N LYS A 102 19.49 -13.68 -7.37
CA LYS A 102 19.91 -13.52 -5.96
C LYS A 102 19.50 -12.18 -5.35
N ARG A 103 19.18 -11.19 -6.19
CA ARG A 103 18.86 -9.82 -5.78
C ARG A 103 17.39 -9.46 -5.98
N VAL A 104 16.60 -10.31 -6.63
CA VAL A 104 15.17 -10.09 -6.86
C VAL A 104 14.37 -11.21 -6.23
N PHE A 105 13.47 -10.86 -5.31
CA PHE A 105 12.50 -11.76 -4.71
C PHE A 105 11.10 -11.44 -5.24
N VAL A 106 10.44 -12.41 -5.85
CA VAL A 106 9.08 -12.27 -6.37
C VAL A 106 8.12 -13.01 -5.44
N MET A 107 7.06 -12.34 -4.98
CA MET A 107 6.04 -12.95 -4.13
C MET A 107 4.63 -12.66 -4.64
N ASP A 108 3.75 -13.64 -4.50
CA ASP A 108 2.32 -13.46 -4.78
C ASP A 108 1.62 -12.81 -3.57
N CYS A 109 0.83 -11.78 -3.81
CA CYS A 109 0.09 -11.06 -2.77
C CYS A 109 -0.94 -11.94 -2.04
N THR A 110 -1.52 -12.92 -2.72
CA THR A 110 -2.43 -13.94 -2.15
C THR A 110 -1.68 -14.86 -1.20
N GLU A 111 -0.46 -15.28 -1.59
CA GLU A 111 0.40 -16.07 -0.69
C GLU A 111 0.80 -15.26 0.53
N LEU A 112 1.16 -13.97 0.36
CA LEU A 112 1.45 -13.07 1.46
C LEU A 112 0.26 -12.93 2.43
N LYS A 113 -0.98 -12.87 1.92
CA LYS A 113 -2.20 -12.78 2.75
C LYS A 113 -2.48 -14.08 3.51
N ASN A 114 -2.30 -15.23 2.87
CA ASN A 114 -2.73 -16.52 3.40
C ASN A 114 -1.64 -17.25 4.20
N ASN A 115 -0.36 -16.99 3.89
CA ASN A 115 0.79 -17.71 4.43
C ASN A 115 1.90 -16.73 4.88
N SER A 116 1.55 -15.69 5.63
CA SER A 116 2.49 -14.63 6.04
C SER A 116 3.74 -15.16 6.75
N LEU A 117 3.60 -16.19 7.60
CA LEU A 117 4.74 -16.84 8.30
C LEU A 117 5.72 -17.50 7.33
N ARG A 118 5.21 -18.17 6.28
CA ARG A 118 6.06 -18.76 5.25
C ARG A 118 6.80 -17.68 4.48
N ILE A 119 6.13 -16.59 4.11
CA ILE A 119 6.77 -15.47 3.42
C ILE A 119 7.84 -14.82 4.31
N ALA A 120 7.60 -14.64 5.60
CA ALA A 120 8.61 -14.15 6.54
C ALA A 120 9.88 -15.03 6.54
N ALA A 121 9.73 -16.35 6.63
CA ALA A 121 10.86 -17.27 6.57
C ALA A 121 11.62 -17.22 5.22
N LEU A 122 10.90 -17.03 4.10
CA LEU A 122 11.52 -16.84 2.79
C LEU A 122 12.29 -15.52 2.70
N LEU A 123 11.75 -14.46 3.30
CA LEU A 123 12.43 -13.16 3.37
C LEU A 123 13.68 -13.24 4.24
N ASP A 124 13.65 -13.93 5.38
CA ASP A 124 14.84 -14.16 6.21
C ASP A 124 15.98 -14.80 5.40
N LYS A 125 15.63 -15.86 4.65
CA LYS A 125 16.58 -16.53 3.76
C LYS A 125 17.06 -15.62 2.63
N PHE A 126 16.15 -14.83 2.05
CA PHE A 126 16.49 -13.91 0.97
C PHE A 126 17.42 -12.80 1.44
N PHE A 127 17.22 -12.25 2.64
CA PHE A 127 18.07 -11.19 3.20
C PHE A 127 19.38 -11.72 3.83
N ASP A 128 19.50 -13.02 4.08
CA ASP A 128 20.60 -13.66 4.85
C ASP A 128 20.66 -13.12 6.29
N CYS A 129 19.50 -12.76 6.85
CA CYS A 129 19.37 -12.32 8.23
C CYS A 129 17.95 -12.60 8.75
N LYS A 130 17.81 -12.79 10.06
CA LYS A 130 16.50 -12.90 10.69
C LYS A 130 15.87 -11.51 10.75
N LEU A 131 14.83 -11.29 9.97
CA LEU A 131 14.00 -10.10 10.11
C LEU A 131 13.18 -10.32 11.38
N GLU A 132 13.54 -9.61 12.46
CA GLU A 132 12.70 -9.53 13.66
C GLU A 132 11.44 -8.73 13.33
N LEU A 133 10.58 -9.31 12.50
CA LEU A 133 9.27 -8.78 12.23
C LEU A 133 8.49 -8.94 13.54
N PRO A 134 7.94 -7.84 14.10
CA PRO A 134 7.02 -8.00 15.22
C PRO A 134 5.94 -8.99 14.79
N GLU A 135 5.51 -9.87 15.71
CA GLU A 135 4.32 -10.72 15.51
C GLU A 135 3.08 -9.83 15.41
N VAL A 136 2.98 -9.08 14.32
CA VAL A 136 1.81 -8.33 13.96
C VAL A 136 0.87 -9.38 13.40
N VAL A 137 0.08 -9.97 14.29
CA VAL A 137 -1.04 -10.82 13.91
C VAL A 137 -1.87 -10.01 12.91
N PRO A 138 -2.02 -10.48 11.65
CA PRO A 138 -2.84 -9.77 10.68
C PRO A 138 -4.24 -9.65 11.27
N VAL A 139 -4.66 -8.44 11.64
CA VAL A 139 -6.01 -8.24 12.15
C VAL A 139 -6.95 -8.37 10.97
N SER A 140 -7.63 -9.51 10.90
CA SER A 140 -8.72 -9.77 9.96
C SER A 140 -9.73 -8.62 10.03
N ASN A 141 -9.73 -7.77 9.01
CA ASN A 141 -10.74 -6.74 8.87
C ASN A 141 -11.99 -7.39 8.24
N VAL A 142 -12.91 -7.84 9.08
CA VAL A 142 -14.18 -8.47 8.65
C VAL A 142 -14.98 -7.55 7.70
N TYR A 143 -14.75 -6.24 7.74
CA TYR A 143 -15.39 -5.25 6.88
C TYR A 143 -14.74 -5.07 5.50
N SER A 144 -13.55 -5.65 5.25
CA SER A 144 -12.97 -5.73 3.90
C SER A 144 -13.39 -6.98 3.13
N SER A 145 -14.25 -7.85 3.71
CA SER A 145 -14.74 -9.03 3.00
C SER A 145 -15.61 -8.63 1.80
N PRO A 146 -15.55 -9.35 0.66
CA PRO A 146 -16.35 -9.07 -0.54
C PRO A 146 -17.86 -9.02 -0.26
N ARG A 147 -18.35 -9.86 0.68
CA ARG A 147 -19.76 -9.89 1.10
C ARG A 147 -20.22 -8.57 1.72
N ASN A 148 -19.34 -7.87 2.43
CA ASN A 148 -19.63 -6.57 3.02
C ASN A 148 -19.39 -5.41 2.05
N GLN A 149 -18.63 -5.60 0.96
CA GLN A 149 -18.42 -4.54 -0.05
C GLN A 149 -19.70 -4.21 -0.81
N LEU A 150 -20.56 -5.19 -1.12
CA LEU A 150 -21.87 -4.94 -1.75
C LEU A 150 -22.80 -4.17 -0.82
N LEU A 151 -22.92 -4.60 0.44
CA LEU A 151 -23.69 -3.88 1.46
C LEU A 151 -23.18 -2.44 1.63
N TYR A 152 -21.86 -2.27 1.66
CA TYR A 152 -21.23 -0.97 1.83
C TYR A 152 -21.35 -0.07 0.59
N LYS A 153 -21.26 -0.63 -0.63
CA LYS A 153 -21.58 0.07 -1.88
C LYS A 153 -23.05 0.49 -1.89
N PHE A 154 -23.95 -0.43 -1.54
CA PHE A 154 -25.40 -0.22 -1.50
C PHE A 154 -25.79 0.91 -0.55
N VAL A 155 -25.28 0.90 0.69
CA VAL A 155 -25.50 1.96 1.70
C VAL A 155 -24.93 3.32 1.27
N ARG A 156 -23.95 3.36 0.35
CA ARG A 156 -23.34 4.60 -0.15
C ARG A 156 -23.97 5.14 -1.44
N THR A 157 -24.85 4.39 -2.10
CA THR A 157 -25.50 4.85 -3.34
C THR A 157 -26.39 6.07 -3.11
N SER A 158 -26.48 6.93 -4.12
CA SER A 158 -27.34 8.11 -4.16
C SER A 158 -28.83 7.75 -4.02
N PHE A 159 -29.24 6.58 -4.53
CA PHE A 159 -30.58 6.03 -4.36
C PHE A 159 -30.94 5.78 -2.89
N PHE A 160 -30.06 5.11 -2.14
CA PHE A 160 -30.29 4.86 -0.72
C PHE A 160 -30.26 6.13 0.11
N LYS A 161 -29.40 7.11 -0.23
CA LYS A 161 -29.44 8.44 0.38
C LYS A 161 -30.81 9.10 0.19
N ARG A 162 -31.38 9.05 -1.02
CA ARG A 162 -32.70 9.63 -1.33
C ARG A 162 -33.84 8.93 -0.60
N ILE A 163 -33.84 7.59 -0.58
CA ILE A 163 -34.80 6.80 0.23
C ILE A 163 -34.71 7.21 1.69
N TRP A 164 -33.49 7.35 2.21
CA TRP A 164 -33.29 7.68 3.60
C TRP A 164 -33.67 9.11 3.94
N TYR A 165 -33.45 10.07 3.03
CA TYR A 165 -33.98 11.43 3.17
C TYR A 165 -35.52 11.47 3.14
N SER A 166 -36.15 10.66 2.30
CA SER A 166 -37.62 10.53 2.23
C SER A 166 -38.21 9.84 3.47
N ILE A 167 -37.48 8.90 4.06
CA ILE A 167 -37.87 8.28 5.34
C ILE A 167 -37.63 9.25 6.50
N GLU A 168 -36.52 9.99 6.51
CA GLU A 168 -36.21 11.00 7.54
C GLU A 168 -37.20 12.18 7.54
N SER A 169 -37.74 12.57 6.38
CA SER A 169 -38.77 13.61 6.31
C SER A 169 -40.08 13.21 6.97
N ASN A 170 -40.40 11.91 6.99
CA ASN A 170 -41.60 11.38 7.62
C ASN A 170 -41.36 10.92 9.07
N PHE A 171 -40.12 10.55 9.41
CA PHE A 171 -39.76 10.03 10.74
C PHE A 171 -38.42 10.61 11.22
N PRO A 172 -38.42 11.83 11.79
CA PRO A 172 -37.21 12.57 12.15
C PRO A 172 -36.32 11.85 13.18
N TYR A 173 -36.89 10.98 14.03
CA TYR A 173 -36.13 10.20 15.02
C TYR A 173 -35.19 9.16 14.38
N LEU A 174 -35.48 8.70 13.15
CA LEU A 174 -34.62 7.78 12.40
C LEU A 174 -33.28 8.42 12.00
N ARG A 175 -33.20 9.76 12.00
CA ARG A 175 -31.93 10.49 11.80
C ARG A 175 -30.89 10.13 12.85
N LYS A 176 -31.29 9.93 14.11
CA LYS A 176 -30.39 9.50 15.19
C LYS A 176 -29.89 8.07 14.95
N ILE A 177 -30.76 7.18 14.47
CA ILE A 177 -30.41 5.80 14.10
C ILE A 177 -29.46 5.79 12.90
N ARG A 178 -29.68 6.64 11.88
CA ARG A 178 -28.73 6.81 10.76
C ARG A 178 -27.36 7.25 11.24
N ILE A 179 -27.31 8.30 12.05
CA ILE A 179 -26.06 8.84 12.57
C ILE A 179 -25.37 7.75 13.39
N PHE A 180 -26.07 7.07 14.29
CA PHE A 180 -25.55 5.97 15.08
C PHE A 180 -25.04 4.79 14.22
N LEU A 181 -25.78 4.36 13.20
CA LEU A 181 -25.34 3.30 12.29
C LEU A 181 -24.13 3.74 11.48
N ARG A 182 -24.15 4.97 10.97
CA ARG A 182 -23.02 5.57 10.24
C ARG A 182 -21.80 5.70 11.15
N GLU A 183 -21.99 6.03 12.42
CA GLU A 183 -20.94 6.10 13.43
C GLU A 183 -20.41 4.71 13.81
N LYS A 184 -21.28 3.72 14.04
CA LYS A 184 -20.86 2.33 14.32
C LYS A 184 -20.16 1.68 13.12
N ILE A 185 -20.57 2.02 11.90
CA ILE A 185 -20.01 1.48 10.65
C ILE A 185 -18.76 2.26 10.19
N LEU A 186 -18.67 3.58 10.42
CA LEU A 186 -17.55 4.43 9.98
C LEU A 186 -16.54 4.80 11.09
N LEU A 187 -16.93 4.95 12.36
CA LEU A 187 -16.04 5.38 13.45
C LEU A 187 -15.18 4.27 14.06
N LYS A 188 -15.39 2.98 13.71
CA LYS A 188 -14.36 1.97 14.02
C LYS A 188 -13.04 2.22 13.27
N LYS A 189 -13.03 3.12 12.26
CA LYS A 189 -11.81 3.63 11.62
C LYS A 189 -11.19 4.84 12.33
N SER A 190 -11.97 5.80 12.84
CA SER A 190 -11.38 7.10 13.25
C SER A 190 -10.79 7.13 14.66
N VAL A 191 -11.29 6.34 15.62
CA VAL A 191 -10.77 6.38 16.99
C VAL A 191 -9.36 5.79 17.06
N LYS A 192 -9.11 4.67 16.37
CA LYS A 192 -7.75 4.10 16.28
C LYS A 192 -6.82 4.88 15.36
N GLN A 193 -7.34 5.51 14.30
CA GLN A 193 -6.52 6.32 13.40
C GLN A 193 -6.09 7.64 14.05
N LYS A 194 -6.92 8.26 14.90
CA LYS A 194 -6.51 9.37 15.77
C LYS A 194 -5.51 8.93 16.84
N GLU A 195 -5.69 7.78 17.49
CA GLU A 195 -4.69 7.25 18.43
C GLU A 195 -3.34 6.93 17.75
N PHE A 196 -3.37 6.48 16.49
CA PHE A 196 -2.17 6.20 15.69
C PHE A 196 -1.50 7.49 15.18
N GLU A 197 -2.28 8.50 14.77
CA GLU A 197 -1.77 9.82 14.38
C GLU A 197 -1.21 10.57 15.59
N ILE A 198 -1.85 10.51 16.76
CA ILE A 198 -1.32 11.10 18.01
C ILE A 198 -0.02 10.39 18.43
N LYS A 199 0.06 9.06 18.32
CA LYS A 199 1.31 8.32 18.59
C LYS A 199 2.41 8.66 17.59
N ASN A 200 2.12 8.74 16.30
CA ASN A 200 3.11 9.06 15.27
C ASN A 200 3.57 10.52 15.33
N HIS A 201 2.70 11.48 15.63
CA HIS A 201 3.11 12.87 15.88
C HIS A 201 3.95 12.99 17.15
N SER A 202 3.62 12.26 18.22
CA SER A 202 4.45 12.25 19.43
C SER A 202 5.85 11.66 19.17
N TRP A 203 5.95 10.67 18.29
CA TRP A 203 7.23 10.09 17.86
C TRP A 203 8.05 11.05 16.99
N LEU A 204 7.43 11.71 16.01
CA LEU A 204 8.09 12.69 15.14
C LEU A 204 8.63 13.90 15.91
N ILE A 205 7.86 14.41 16.88
CA ILE A 205 8.30 15.51 17.76
C ILE A 205 9.50 15.05 18.61
N ASN A 206 9.52 13.79 19.06
CA ASN A 206 10.65 13.24 19.81
C ASN A 206 11.91 13.09 18.94
N GLU A 207 11.78 12.63 17.69
CA GLU A 207 12.91 12.52 16.76
C GLU A 207 13.48 13.89 16.36
N GLU A 208 12.64 14.91 16.13
CA GLU A 208 13.10 16.27 15.85
C GLU A 208 13.82 16.89 17.05
N ASN A 209 13.35 16.64 18.27
CA ASN A 209 14.00 17.10 19.49
C ASN A 209 15.35 16.40 19.71
N ILE A 210 15.43 15.09 19.49
CA ILE A 210 16.69 14.33 19.56
C ILE A 210 17.68 14.82 18.49
N ALA A 211 17.22 15.06 17.26
CA ALA A 211 18.07 15.58 16.19
C ALA A 211 18.59 17.00 16.51
N ARG A 212 17.75 17.88 17.06
CA ARG A 212 18.18 19.20 17.54
C ARG A 212 19.20 19.11 18.65
N ASP A 213 19.00 18.24 19.64
CA ASP A 213 19.93 18.05 20.75
C ASP A 213 21.28 17.50 20.27
N MET A 214 21.29 16.61 19.28
CA MET A 214 22.52 16.11 18.66
C MET A 214 23.26 17.21 17.86
N ILE A 215 22.54 18.08 17.16
CA ILE A 215 23.12 19.21 16.44
C ILE A 215 23.73 20.22 17.42
N VAL A 216 23.06 20.51 18.54
CA VAL A 216 23.55 21.42 19.58
C VAL A 216 24.78 20.83 20.27
N LYS A 217 24.75 19.54 20.65
CA LYS A 217 25.91 18.86 21.26
C LYS A 217 27.12 18.85 20.33
N ASN A 218 26.93 18.54 19.04
CA ASN A 218 28.03 18.55 18.09
C ASN A 218 28.58 19.96 17.87
N ARG A 219 27.74 21.00 17.81
CA ARG A 219 28.23 22.39 17.67
C ARG A 219 29.11 22.86 18.84
N ASN A 220 28.90 22.34 20.05
CA ASN A 220 29.73 22.67 21.20
C ASN A 220 31.08 21.94 21.16
N VAL A 221 31.13 20.70 20.65
CA VAL A 221 32.39 19.95 20.48
C VAL A 221 33.34 20.65 19.50
N TRP A 222 32.82 21.31 18.46
CA TRP A 222 33.62 22.08 17.50
C TRP A 222 34.06 23.47 17.97
N ARG A 223 33.63 23.92 19.16
CA ARG A 223 34.06 25.21 19.74
C ARG A 223 35.11 25.07 20.84
N GLU A 224 35.33 23.85 21.34
CA GLU A 224 36.31 23.54 22.39
C GLU A 224 37.54 22.78 21.84
N SER A 225 37.65 22.66 20.51
CA SER A 225 38.83 22.16 19.78
C SER A 225 39.53 23.31 19.05
#